data_AF-A0A382TUU3-F1
#
_entry.id   AF-A0A382TUU3-F1
#
_cell.length_a   1.000
_cell.length_b   1.000
_cell.length_c   1.000
_cell.angle_alpha   90.00
_cell.angle_beta   90.00
_cell.angle_gamma   90.00
#
_symmetry.space_group_name_H-M   'P 1'
#
loop_
_entity.id
_entity.type
_entity.pdbx_description
1 polymer ?
#
loop_
_entity_poly.entity_id
_entity_poly.type
_entity_poly.pdbx_seq_one_letter_code
_entity_poly.pdbx_strand_id
1 'polypeptide(L)'
;MIGLSTGLIFGMMLFFFVKGVRAHDNETQKFNGNFPAKQVRELWQVCSFTFQQRHPQLPQPLRWLVCDCYTDIIRRDMTPESAARSNPVQAKELTVTLINECNSIMGQPQIQT
;
A
#
# COMPACT_ATOMS: atom_id res chain seq x y z
N MET A 1 49.61 -18.17 24.55
CA MET A 1 48.15 -18.03 24.73
C MET A 1 47.77 -16.59 24.42
N ILE A 2 47.41 -16.28 23.19
CA ILE A 2 46.84 -14.98 22.79
C ILE A 2 45.61 -15.32 21.97
N GLY A 3 44.46 -15.30 22.62
CA GLY A 3 43.21 -15.79 22.05
C GLY A 3 42.04 -15.13 22.73
N LEU A 4 41.93 -13.80 22.60
CA LEU A 4 40.74 -13.04 22.96
C LEU A 4 40.91 -11.62 22.40
N SER A 5 40.15 -11.23 21.36
CA SER A 5 39.73 -9.84 21.05
C SER A 5 39.45 -9.53 19.57
N THR A 6 39.19 -10.52 18.70
CA THR A 6 38.73 -10.20 17.33
C THR A 6 37.20 -10.32 17.14
N GLY A 7 36.51 -11.07 18.00
CA GLY A 7 35.05 -11.30 17.87
C GLY A 7 34.15 -10.14 18.32
N LEU A 8 34.63 -9.28 19.24
CA LEU A 8 33.79 -8.25 19.86
C LEU A 8 33.65 -6.97 19.01
N ILE A 9 34.59 -6.72 18.09
CA ILE A 9 34.59 -5.51 17.26
C ILE A 9 33.61 -5.64 16.08
N PHE A 10 33.44 -6.86 15.53
CA PHE A 10 32.54 -7.10 14.40
C PHE A 10 31.05 -7.05 14.79
N GLY A 11 30.70 -7.45 16.01
CA GLY A 11 29.32 -7.39 16.52
C GLY A 11 28.82 -5.97 16.75
N MET A 12 29.72 -5.03 17.11
CA MET A 12 29.33 -3.65 17.40
C MET A 12 29.07 -2.82 16.14
N MET A 13 29.71 -3.13 15.00
CA MET A 13 29.48 -2.37 13.75
C MET A 13 28.12 -2.62 13.11
N LEU A 14 27.46 -3.76 13.34
CA LEU A 14 26.13 -4.04 12.79
C LEU A 14 25.01 -3.22 13.46
N PHE A 15 25.22 -2.74 14.69
CA PHE A 15 24.21 -1.93 15.40
C PHE A 15 24.21 -0.44 15.00
N PHE A 16 25.31 0.09 14.44
CA PHE A 16 25.41 1.52 14.12
C PHE A 16 24.92 1.91 12.72
N PHE A 17 24.67 0.95 11.83
CA PHE A 17 24.12 1.22 10.50
C PHE A 17 22.58 1.15 10.42
N VAL A 18 21.90 0.96 11.56
CA VAL A 18 20.45 1.23 11.67
C VAL A 18 20.24 2.61 12.28
N LYS A 19 21.02 3.61 11.83
CA LYS A 19 20.61 5.01 12.03
C LYS A 19 19.36 5.20 11.20
N GLY A 20 18.23 5.26 11.91
CA GLY A 20 16.90 5.33 11.34
C GLY A 20 16.84 6.30 10.17
N VAL A 21 16.45 5.76 9.03
CA VAL A 21 15.82 6.55 7.98
C VAL A 21 14.56 7.12 8.62
N ARG A 22 14.65 8.34 9.18
CA ARG A 22 13.47 9.12 9.48
C ARG A 22 12.91 9.48 8.11
N ALA A 23 11.78 8.88 7.76
CA ALA A 23 10.98 9.41 6.68
C ALA A 23 10.78 10.90 7.00
N HIS A 24 11.22 11.76 6.10
CA HIS A 24 10.80 13.15 6.15
C HIS A 24 9.30 13.11 5.89
N ASP A 25 8.50 13.47 6.89
CA ASP A 25 7.07 13.62 6.73
C ASP A 25 6.88 14.72 5.68
N ASN A 26 6.70 14.32 4.43
CA ASN A 26 6.33 15.23 3.38
C ASN A 26 4.93 15.72 3.73
N GLU A 27 4.80 16.96 4.19
CA GLU A 27 3.55 17.64 4.55
C GLU A 27 2.44 17.48 3.49
N THR A 28 2.82 17.13 2.25
CA THR A 28 1.91 17.03 1.12
C THR A 28 1.27 15.65 0.90
N GLN A 29 1.64 14.59 1.61
CA GLN A 29 1.00 13.27 1.41
C GLN A 29 0.48 12.65 2.71
N LYS A 30 -0.67 13.17 3.13
CA LYS A 30 -1.36 12.82 4.37
C LYS A 30 -2.27 11.60 4.17
N PHE A 31 -1.69 10.40 4.11
CA PHE A 31 -2.48 9.20 4.38
C PHE A 31 -3.01 9.30 5.80
N ASN A 32 -4.28 8.94 6.04
CA ASN A 32 -4.79 8.77 7.39
C ASN A 32 -3.95 7.68 8.08
N GLY A 33 -2.98 8.09 8.91
CA GLY A 33 -2.06 7.19 9.60
C GLY A 33 -2.72 6.24 10.60
N ASN A 34 -4.06 6.26 10.67
CA ASN A 34 -4.87 5.52 11.62
C ASN A 34 -5.41 4.19 11.07
N PHE A 35 -5.10 3.81 9.81
CA PHE A 35 -5.49 2.50 9.30
C PHE A 35 -4.71 1.38 10.01
N PRO A 36 -5.39 0.43 10.69
CA PRO A 36 -4.73 -0.75 11.20
C PRO A 36 -4.11 -1.54 10.05
N ALA A 37 -2.90 -2.06 10.23
CA ALA A 37 -2.21 -2.81 9.18
C ALA A 37 -3.02 -4.01 8.65
N LYS A 38 -3.88 -4.61 9.48
CA LYS A 38 -4.83 -5.65 9.06
C LYS A 38 -5.80 -5.12 8.00
N GLN A 39 -6.40 -3.96 8.23
CA GLN A 39 -7.38 -3.37 7.32
C GLN A 39 -6.73 -2.97 5.98
N VAL A 40 -5.50 -2.46 6.01
CA VAL A 40 -4.73 -2.17 4.78
C VAL A 40 -4.53 -3.44 3.95
N ARG A 41 -4.15 -4.55 4.59
CA ARG A 41 -4.00 -5.84 3.89
C ARG A 41 -5.31 -6.36 3.34
N GLU A 42 -6.42 -6.20 4.07
CA GLU A 42 -7.75 -6.61 3.61
C GLU A 42 -8.20 -5.82 2.38
N LEU A 43 -8.01 -4.49 2.38
CA LEU A 43 -8.31 -3.63 1.22
C LEU A 43 -7.52 -4.07 -0.02
N TRP A 44 -6.21 -4.28 0.15
CA TRP A 44 -5.35 -4.73 -0.93
C TRP A 44 -5.76 -6.12 -1.45
N GLN A 45 -6.06 -7.06 -0.54
CA GLN A 45 -6.50 -8.41 -0.89
C GLN A 45 -7.80 -8.40 -1.68
N VAL A 46 -8.80 -7.62 -1.26
CA VAL A 46 -10.07 -7.47 -1.99
C VAL A 46 -9.83 -6.95 -3.40
N CYS A 47 -8.97 -5.93 -3.57
CA CYS A 47 -8.60 -5.44 -4.89
C CYS A 47 -7.93 -6.55 -5.73
N SER A 48 -6.91 -7.20 -5.20
CA SER A 48 -6.13 -8.20 -5.93
C SER A 48 -6.99 -9.39 -6.35
N PHE A 49 -7.83 -9.92 -5.47
CA PHE A 49 -8.72 -11.04 -5.80
C PHE A 49 -9.75 -10.64 -6.85
N THR A 50 -10.33 -9.45 -6.73
CA THR A 50 -11.32 -8.94 -7.69
C THR A 50 -10.72 -8.83 -9.10
N PHE A 51 -9.55 -8.20 -9.22
CA PHE A 51 -8.87 -8.13 -10.52
C PHE A 51 -8.44 -9.49 -11.04
N GLN A 52 -7.99 -10.40 -10.18
CA GLN A 52 -7.63 -11.75 -10.60
C GLN A 52 -8.83 -12.53 -11.15
N GLN A 53 -10.01 -12.36 -10.57
CA GLN A 53 -11.23 -13.03 -11.02
C GLN A 53 -11.80 -12.42 -12.30
N ARG A 54 -11.83 -11.09 -12.38
CA ARG A 54 -12.47 -10.38 -13.51
C ARG A 54 -11.53 -10.17 -14.70
N HIS A 55 -10.23 -10.05 -14.45
CA HIS A 55 -9.20 -9.78 -15.45
C HIS A 55 -8.03 -10.74 -15.27
N PRO A 56 -8.24 -12.07 -15.41
CA PRO A 56 -7.19 -13.07 -15.21
C PRO A 56 -5.98 -12.88 -16.13
N GLN A 57 -6.19 -12.28 -17.30
CA GLN A 57 -5.17 -11.93 -18.29
C GLN A 57 -4.31 -10.72 -17.90
N LEU A 58 -4.71 -9.93 -16.90
CA LEU A 58 -3.93 -8.78 -16.44
C LEU A 58 -2.62 -9.28 -15.81
N PRO A 59 -1.44 -8.84 -16.30
CA PRO A 59 -0.16 -9.22 -15.73
C PRO A 59 -0.11 -8.93 -14.23
N GLN A 60 0.41 -9.89 -13.46
CA GLN A 60 0.48 -9.80 -12.01
C GLN A 60 1.17 -8.51 -11.51
N PRO A 61 2.29 -8.02 -12.10
CA PRO A 61 2.90 -6.77 -11.66
C PRO A 61 1.99 -5.55 -11.83
N LEU A 62 1.22 -5.47 -12.92
CA LEU A 62 0.28 -4.36 -13.15
C LEU A 62 -0.88 -4.42 -12.15
N ARG A 63 -1.37 -5.62 -11.83
CA ARG A 63 -2.40 -5.82 -10.81
C ARG A 63 -1.95 -5.30 -9.44
N TRP A 64 -0.72 -5.60 -9.05
CA TRP A 64 -0.16 -5.12 -7.78
C TRP A 64 -0.08 -3.60 -7.75
N LEU A 65 0.46 -2.97 -8.80
CA LEU A 65 0.57 -1.51 -8.88
C LEU A 65 -0.79 -0.80 -8.78
N VAL A 66 -1.81 -1.33 -9.45
CA VAL A 66 -3.17 -0.76 -9.37
C VAL A 66 -3.75 -0.95 -7.97
N CYS A 67 -3.55 -2.10 -7.33
CA CYS A 67 -4.07 -2.34 -5.99
C CYS A 67 -3.34 -1.57 -4.89
N ASP A 68 -2.05 -1.30 -5.08
CA ASP A 68 -1.30 -0.35 -4.25
C ASP A 68 -1.92 1.05 -4.39
N CYS A 69 -2.14 1.51 -5.62
CA CYS A 69 -2.79 2.80 -5.89
C CYS A 69 -4.18 2.88 -5.26
N TYR A 70 -5.03 1.87 -5.45
CA TYR A 70 -6.38 1.85 -4.89
C TYR A 70 -6.35 1.95 -3.35
N THR A 71 -5.46 1.18 -2.72
CA THR A 71 -5.30 1.19 -1.26
C THR A 71 -4.85 2.56 -0.76
N ASP A 72 -3.95 3.21 -1.49
CA ASP A 72 -3.42 4.52 -1.14
C ASP A 72 -4.47 5.63 -1.31
N ILE A 73 -5.28 5.62 -2.36
CA ILE A 73 -6.41 6.56 -2.53
C ILE A 73 -7.42 6.39 -1.39
N ILE A 74 -7.79 5.16 -1.04
CA ILE A 74 -8.70 4.89 0.08
C ILE A 74 -8.13 5.44 1.39
N ARG A 75 -6.83 5.24 1.65
CA ARG A 75 -6.17 5.72 2.86
C ARG A 75 -5.97 7.24 2.89
N ARG A 76 -5.89 7.88 1.72
CA ARG A 76 -5.81 9.34 1.57
C ARG A 76 -7.17 9.98 1.88
N ASP A 77 -8.23 9.43 1.32
CA ASP A 77 -9.53 10.12 1.26
C ASP A 77 -10.53 9.64 2.30
N MET A 78 -10.32 8.46 2.91
CA MET A 78 -11.23 7.86 3.88
C MET A 78 -10.59 7.66 5.24
N THR A 79 -11.44 7.56 6.26
CA THR A 79 -11.09 7.04 7.59
C THR A 79 -11.26 5.51 7.63
N PRO A 80 -10.61 4.81 8.57
CA PRO A 80 -10.83 3.38 8.80
C PRO A 80 -12.32 3.03 8.94
N GLU A 81 -13.07 3.86 9.67
CA GLU A 81 -14.48 3.66 9.98
C GLU A 81 -15.39 3.89 8.77
N SER A 82 -15.06 4.89 7.94
CA SER A 82 -15.83 5.18 6.72
C SER A 82 -15.55 4.17 5.61
N ALA A 83 -14.30 3.69 5.50
CA ALA A 83 -13.95 2.62 4.57
C ALA A 83 -14.66 1.29 4.91
N ALA A 84 -14.86 1.00 6.19
CA ALA A 84 -15.58 -0.19 6.64
C ALA A 84 -17.11 -0.10 6.50
N ARG A 85 -17.67 1.12 6.42
CA ARG A 85 -19.12 1.37 6.47
C ARG A 85 -19.64 2.17 5.27
N SER A 86 -18.96 2.08 4.13
CA SER A 86 -19.33 2.82 2.93
C SER A 86 -20.76 2.50 2.51
N ASN A 87 -21.60 3.51 2.35
CA ASN A 87 -22.93 3.35 1.77
C ASN A 87 -22.83 3.23 0.22
N PRO A 88 -23.87 2.77 -0.49
CA PRO A 88 -23.79 2.52 -1.94
C PRO A 88 -23.42 3.75 -2.78
N VAL A 89 -23.79 4.95 -2.34
CA VAL A 89 -23.46 6.21 -3.02
C VAL A 89 -21.98 6.51 -2.90
N GLN A 90 -21.45 6.47 -1.67
CA GLN A 90 -20.02 6.64 -1.40
C GLN A 90 -19.16 5.58 -2.09
N ALA A 91 -19.62 4.33 -2.13
CA ALA A 91 -18.94 3.25 -2.82
C ALA A 91 -18.85 3.50 -4.33
N LYS A 92 -19.91 4.04 -4.93
CA LYS A 92 -19.94 4.39 -6.36
C LYS A 92 -18.99 5.55 -6.67
N GLU A 93 -19.04 6.62 -5.88
CA GLU A 93 -18.14 7.77 -6.03
C GLU A 93 -16.67 7.36 -5.87
N LEU A 94 -16.37 6.58 -4.83
CA LEU A 94 -15.04 6.02 -4.62
C LEU A 94 -14.59 5.17 -5.81
N THR A 95 -15.45 4.30 -6.34
CA THR A 95 -15.12 3.47 -7.52
C THR A 95 -14.73 4.33 -8.72
N VAL A 96 -15.47 5.41 -8.97
CA VAL A 96 -15.16 6.34 -10.07
C VAL A 96 -13.81 7.01 -9.85
N THR A 97 -13.53 7.50 -8.64
CA THR A 97 -12.23 8.09 -8.29
C THR A 97 -11.08 7.11 -8.50
N LEU A 98 -11.23 5.88 -7.98
CA LEU A 98 -10.22 4.82 -8.11
C LEU A 98 -9.90 4.50 -9.57
N ILE A 99 -10.94 4.33 -10.40
CA ILE A 99 -10.78 4.05 -11.83
C ILE A 99 -10.06 5.21 -12.52
N ASN A 100 -10.48 6.45 -12.26
CA ASN A 100 -9.93 7.62 -12.95
C ASN A 100 -8.47 7.88 -12.60
N GLU A 101 -8.09 7.74 -11.32
CA GLU A 101 -6.72 8.01 -10.88
C GLU A 101 -5.77 6.84 -11.19
N CYS A 102 -6.20 5.60 -10.97
CA CYS A 102 -5.29 4.45 -10.95
C CYS A 102 -5.26 3.62 -12.23
N ASN A 103 -6.34 3.55 -13.02
CA ASN A 103 -6.37 2.62 -14.17
C ASN A 103 -5.47 3.05 -15.33
N SER A 104 -5.01 4.30 -15.35
CA SER A 104 -4.00 4.79 -16.29
C SER A 104 -2.71 3.94 -16.25
N ILE A 105 -2.38 3.34 -15.10
CA ILE A 105 -1.23 2.44 -14.89
C ILE A 105 -1.28 1.23 -15.82
N MET A 106 -2.47 0.74 -16.16
CA MET A 106 -2.63 -0.46 -17.00
C MET A 106 -2.56 -0.16 -18.50
N GLY A 107 -2.47 1.11 -18.91
CA GLY A 107 -2.46 1.51 -20.32
C GLY A 107 -3.76 1.20 -21.08
N GLN A 108 -4.81 0.77 -20.39
CA GLN A 108 -6.12 0.50 -20.97
C GLN A 108 -7.19 1.37 -20.30
N PRO A 109 -7.96 2.15 -21.08
CA PRO A 109 -9.04 2.94 -20.52
C PRO A 109 -10.19 1.98 -20.14
N GLN A 110 -10.73 2.11 -18.91
CA GLN A 110 -12.02 1.53 -18.46
C GLN A 110 -12.05 0.08 -17.94
N ILE A 111 -11.00 -0.45 -17.31
CA ILE A 111 -11.09 -1.76 -16.62
C ILE A 111 -11.85 -1.62 -15.29
N GLN A 112 -13.14 -1.99 -15.27
CA GLN A 112 -13.94 -1.97 -14.04
C GLN A 112 -13.60 -3.16 -13.14
N THR A 113 -13.43 -2.88 -11.84
CA THR A 113 -13.33 -3.87 -10.77
C THR A 113 -14.66 -4.41 -10.33
#